data_AF-A0A1I0QUY7-F1
#
_entry.id   AF-A0A1I0QUY7-F1
#
_cell.length_a   1.000
_cell.length_b   1.000
_cell.length_c   1.000
_cell.angle_alpha   90.00
_cell.angle_beta   90.00
_cell.angle_gamma   90.00
#
_symmetry.space_group_name_H-M   'P 1'
#
loop_
_entity.id
_entity.type
_entity.pdbx_description
1 polymer ?
#
loop_
_entity_poly.entity_id
_entity_poly.type
_entity_poly.pdbx_seq_one_letter_code
_entity_poly.pdbx_strand_id
1 'polypeptide(L)'
;MDNRQLLDNIKTYLEDNQIAYGNTFVLNQADTENTFSDYIRALIYSLLSARTSWNKVEAKLAEVDDLFFQYDKDKILEQDQEYFYQGILQLRIASQVTHKQMKVLHKNIRTFETIENDYDSLDNFVKTRKPIYIAHMLSTDLQYKLDQVGLPLACELLRNVGVDLIKPDVHICRILGKDRLGYSENPTATEIEAYETAEILRADTDYPLTVIDSLLWNYCSRGYGEVCGATPKCYKCVIKERCNK
;
A
#
# COMPACT_ATOMS: atom_id res chain seq x y z
N MET A 1 -17.42 -13.61 18.45
CA MET A 1 -17.47 -12.72 17.27
C MET A 1 -16.80 -13.44 16.12
N ASP A 2 -17.52 -13.68 15.04
CA ASP A 2 -16.96 -14.23 13.80
C ASP A 2 -16.28 -13.14 12.96
N ASN A 3 -15.67 -13.52 11.84
CA ASN A 3 -14.88 -12.64 10.99
C ASN A 3 -15.74 -11.58 10.28
N ARG A 4 -16.99 -11.92 9.92
CA ARG A 4 -17.93 -10.95 9.31
C ARG A 4 -18.34 -9.89 10.31
N GLN A 5 -18.80 -10.30 11.48
CA GLN A 5 -19.17 -9.38 12.56
C GLN A 5 -17.99 -8.49 12.97
N LEU A 6 -16.77 -9.02 12.97
CA LEU A 6 -15.56 -8.24 13.25
C LEU A 6 -15.37 -7.09 12.26
N LEU A 7 -15.42 -7.37 10.95
CA LEU A 7 -15.23 -6.35 9.93
C LEU A 7 -16.43 -5.39 9.86
N ASP A 8 -17.65 -5.89 10.04
CA ASP A 8 -18.87 -5.07 10.04
C ASP A 8 -18.91 -4.10 11.23
N ASN A 9 -18.40 -4.51 12.41
CA ASN A 9 -18.25 -3.61 13.56
C ASN A 9 -17.25 -2.49 13.27
N ILE A 10 -16.10 -2.82 12.65
CA ILE A 10 -15.11 -1.82 12.24
C ILE A 10 -15.71 -0.87 11.21
N LYS A 11 -16.39 -1.40 10.20
CA LYS A 11 -17.09 -0.64 9.16
C LYS A 11 -18.06 0.36 9.78
N THR A 12 -18.97 -0.11 10.64
CA THR A 12 -19.96 0.72 11.34
C THR A 12 -19.27 1.82 12.14
N TYR A 13 -18.19 1.50 12.88
CA TYR A 13 -17.43 2.50 13.62
C TYR A 13 -16.84 3.58 12.70
N LEU A 14 -16.30 3.20 11.54
CA LEU A 14 -15.76 4.18 10.59
C LEU A 14 -16.87 5.07 10.01
N GLU A 15 -18.01 4.50 9.66
CA GLU A 15 -19.20 5.23 9.16
C GLU A 15 -19.73 6.23 10.20
N ASP A 16 -19.95 5.78 11.44
CA ASP A 16 -20.45 6.61 12.54
C ASP A 16 -19.52 7.79 12.86
N ASN A 17 -18.22 7.63 12.59
CA ASN A 17 -17.21 8.65 12.81
C ASN A 17 -16.86 9.43 11.53
N GLN A 18 -17.60 9.24 10.43
CA GLN A 18 -17.39 9.91 9.14
C GLN A 18 -15.98 9.73 8.58
N ILE A 19 -15.36 8.57 8.86
CA ILE A 19 -14.05 8.21 8.33
C ILE A 19 -14.26 7.44 7.04
N ALA A 20 -13.84 8.03 5.92
CA ALA A 20 -13.89 7.37 4.64
C ALA A 20 -13.02 6.09 4.64
N TYR A 21 -13.52 5.04 4.00
CA TYR A 21 -12.82 3.79 3.77
C TYR A 21 -13.26 3.23 2.41
N GLY A 22 -12.40 2.41 1.80
CA GLY A 22 -12.51 1.92 0.43
C GLY A 22 -11.17 2.07 -0.27
N ASN A 23 -11.10 1.72 -1.56
CA ASN A 23 -9.94 2.03 -2.39
C ASN A 23 -9.84 3.55 -2.58
N THR A 24 -9.21 4.24 -1.64
CA THR A 24 -8.96 5.69 -1.72
C THR A 24 -8.04 6.04 -2.87
N PHE A 25 -7.32 5.07 -3.44
CA PHE A 25 -6.44 5.31 -4.55
C PHE A 25 -6.32 4.11 -5.49
N VAL A 26 -7.17 4.07 -6.51
CA VAL A 26 -7.06 3.16 -7.66
C VAL A 26 -6.98 4.04 -8.89
N LEU A 27 -5.86 3.96 -9.60
CA LEU A 27 -5.56 4.83 -10.74
C LEU A 27 -6.52 4.64 -11.90
N ASN A 28 -7.04 3.42 -12.06
CA ASN A 28 -7.90 2.98 -13.14
C ASN A 28 -8.90 1.96 -12.64
N GLN A 29 -10.17 2.02 -13.08
CA GLN A 29 -11.14 0.96 -12.79
C GLN A 29 -10.67 -0.37 -13.39
N ALA A 30 -11.12 -1.49 -12.83
CA ALA A 30 -10.59 -2.85 -13.03
C ALA A 30 -10.59 -3.40 -14.48
N ASP A 31 -10.93 -2.61 -15.50
CA ASP A 31 -11.09 -3.03 -16.90
C ASP A 31 -10.34 -2.16 -17.94
N THR A 32 -9.57 -1.16 -17.52
CA THR A 32 -8.70 -0.38 -18.44
C THR A 32 -7.24 -0.79 -18.26
N GLU A 33 -6.56 -1.09 -19.37
CA GLU A 33 -5.13 -1.38 -19.34
C GLU A 33 -4.34 -0.19 -18.80
N ASN A 34 -3.47 -0.45 -17.82
CA ASN A 34 -2.61 0.58 -17.26
C ASN A 34 -1.43 0.87 -18.19
N THR A 35 -1.12 2.14 -18.35
CA THR A 35 0.03 2.61 -19.12
C THR A 35 1.32 2.51 -18.32
N PHE A 36 2.47 2.61 -18.99
CA PHE A 36 3.78 2.70 -18.30
C PHE A 36 3.81 3.86 -17.29
N SER A 37 3.20 5.01 -17.62
CA SER A 37 3.07 6.16 -16.73
C SER A 37 2.23 5.87 -15.49
N ASP A 38 1.20 5.02 -15.60
CA ASP A 38 0.40 4.58 -14.44
C ASP A 38 1.24 3.77 -13.45
N TYR A 39 2.12 2.91 -13.94
CA TYR A 39 3.04 2.16 -13.08
C TYR A 39 4.11 3.05 -12.44
N ILE A 40 4.64 4.04 -13.17
CA ILE A 40 5.54 5.05 -12.57
C ILE A 40 4.82 5.82 -11.46
N ARG A 41 3.58 6.26 -11.71
CA ARG A 41 2.73 6.95 -10.74
C ARG A 41 2.50 6.10 -9.49
N ALA A 42 2.09 4.85 -9.68
CA ALA A 42 1.88 3.88 -8.62
C ALA A 42 3.14 3.64 -7.78
N LEU A 43 4.31 3.53 -8.42
CA LEU A 43 5.60 3.40 -7.75
C LEU A 43 5.90 4.64 -6.90
N ILE A 44 5.79 5.84 -7.46
CA ILE A 44 6.11 7.09 -6.75
C ILE A 44 5.22 7.26 -5.52
N TYR A 45 3.92 7.04 -5.64
CA TYR A 45 3.03 7.12 -4.48
C TYR A 45 3.36 6.09 -3.41
N SER A 46 3.70 4.86 -3.81
CA SER A 46 4.15 3.82 -2.86
C SER A 46 5.44 4.22 -2.15
N LEU A 47 6.38 4.86 -2.85
CA LEU A 47 7.60 5.38 -2.23
C LEU A 47 7.28 6.52 -1.25
N LEU A 48 6.41 7.46 -1.62
CA LEU A 48 6.06 8.62 -0.78
C LEU A 48 5.23 8.24 0.46
N SER A 49 4.46 7.15 0.39
CA SER A 49 3.73 6.60 1.56
C SER A 49 4.69 6.07 2.64
N ALA A 50 5.93 5.73 2.26
CA ALA A 50 6.89 5.12 3.16
C ALA A 50 7.36 6.11 4.25
N ARG A 51 7.00 5.81 5.50
CA ARG A 51 7.37 6.59 6.69
C ARG A 51 6.87 8.04 6.66
N THR A 52 5.77 8.28 5.96
CA THR A 52 5.07 9.57 5.91
C THR A 52 3.62 9.37 6.32
N SER A 53 2.99 10.40 6.87
CA SER A 53 1.54 10.39 7.06
C SER A 53 0.87 10.57 5.70
N TRP A 54 0.06 9.59 5.28
CA TRP A 54 -0.59 9.60 3.97
C TRP A 54 -1.38 10.88 3.72
N ASN A 55 -2.12 11.39 4.72
CA ASN A 55 -2.94 12.61 4.59
C ASN A 55 -2.13 13.83 4.16
N LYS A 56 -0.83 13.88 4.48
CA LYS A 56 0.05 14.96 4.04
C LYS A 56 0.39 14.84 2.56
N VAL A 57 0.61 13.62 2.07
CA VAL A 57 0.92 13.31 0.67
C VAL A 57 -0.33 13.49 -0.18
N GLU A 58 -1.46 12.94 0.27
CA GLU A 58 -2.76 13.02 -0.38
C GLU A 58 -3.20 14.47 -0.65
N ALA A 59 -2.99 15.36 0.32
CA ALA A 59 -3.27 16.78 0.18
C ALA A 59 -2.37 17.52 -0.84
N LYS A 60 -1.37 16.84 -1.41
CA LYS A 60 -0.34 17.38 -2.31
C LYS A 60 -0.20 16.60 -3.62
N LEU A 61 -1.15 15.72 -3.94
CA LEU A 61 -1.02 14.84 -5.11
C LEU A 61 -0.91 15.64 -6.40
N ALA A 62 -1.72 16.67 -6.62
CA ALA A 62 -1.61 17.49 -7.83
C ALA A 62 -0.20 18.09 -8.01
N GLU A 63 0.39 18.63 -6.94
CA GLU A 63 1.74 19.17 -6.99
C GLU A 63 2.81 18.08 -7.14
N VAL A 64 2.56 16.87 -6.63
CA VAL A 64 3.42 15.70 -6.87
C VAL A 64 3.34 15.29 -8.34
N ASP A 65 2.16 15.20 -8.91
CA ASP A 65 1.94 14.82 -10.31
C ASP A 65 2.69 15.79 -11.24
N ASP A 66 2.60 17.09 -10.96
CA ASP A 66 3.32 18.13 -11.69
C ASP A 66 4.84 18.03 -11.51
N LEU A 67 5.33 17.79 -10.28
CA LEU A 67 6.75 17.60 -10.00
C LEU A 67 7.34 16.41 -10.78
N PHE A 68 6.54 15.38 -11.00
CA PHE A 68 6.92 14.18 -11.77
C PHE A 68 6.43 14.22 -13.21
N PHE A 69 6.13 15.41 -13.75
CA PHE A 69 5.79 15.64 -15.16
C PHE A 69 4.62 14.80 -15.66
N GLN A 70 3.62 14.58 -14.81
CA GLN A 70 2.50 13.68 -15.11
C GLN A 70 3.00 12.27 -15.48
N TYR A 71 4.10 11.86 -14.87
CA TYR A 71 4.72 10.54 -14.98
C TYR A 71 5.22 10.21 -16.38
N ASP A 72 5.60 11.24 -17.12
CA ASP A 72 6.34 11.13 -18.37
C ASP A 72 7.74 10.58 -18.09
N LYS A 73 7.97 9.35 -18.53
CA LYS A 73 9.21 8.60 -18.31
C LYS A 73 10.44 9.38 -18.78
N ASP A 74 10.39 9.94 -19.99
CA ASP A 74 11.56 10.54 -20.61
C ASP A 74 11.94 11.83 -19.89
N LYS A 75 10.95 12.67 -19.53
CA LYS A 75 11.19 13.87 -18.72
C LYS A 75 11.72 13.55 -17.33
N ILE A 76 11.26 12.46 -16.71
CA ILE A 76 11.79 12.04 -15.40
C ILE A 76 13.26 11.64 -15.51
N LEU A 77 13.63 10.93 -16.58
CA LEU A 77 14.99 10.46 -16.81
C LEU A 77 15.98 11.59 -17.19
N GLU A 78 15.47 12.73 -17.67
CA GLU A 78 16.28 13.94 -17.93
C GLU A 78 16.68 14.70 -16.66
N GLN A 79 15.94 14.53 -15.55
CA GLN A 79 16.25 15.17 -14.27
C GLN A 79 17.09 14.25 -13.38
N ASP A 80 17.93 14.84 -12.54
CA ASP A 80 18.68 14.08 -11.53
C ASP A 80 17.87 13.81 -10.25
N GLN A 81 18.40 12.95 -9.37
CA GLN A 81 17.73 12.63 -8.11
C GLN A 81 17.53 13.84 -7.17
N GLU A 82 18.37 14.87 -7.28
CA GLU A 82 18.35 16.03 -6.39
C GLU A 82 17.17 16.95 -6.75
N TYR A 83 16.84 17.08 -8.03
CA TYR A 83 15.64 17.77 -8.49
C TYR A 83 14.39 17.29 -7.77
N PHE A 84 14.14 15.97 -7.80
CA PHE A 84 12.97 15.38 -7.15
C PHE A 84 13.02 15.48 -5.63
N TYR A 85 14.18 15.22 -5.03
CA TYR A 85 14.34 15.31 -3.58
C TYR A 85 14.06 16.74 -3.06
N GLN A 86 14.59 17.75 -3.72
CA GLN A 86 14.35 19.15 -3.37
C GLN A 86 12.89 19.56 -3.61
N GLY A 87 12.28 19.12 -4.71
CA GLY A 87 10.85 19.33 -4.95
C GLY A 87 9.99 18.74 -3.82
N ILE A 88 10.24 17.49 -3.43
CA ILE A 88 9.50 16.82 -2.35
C ILE A 88 9.73 17.52 -0.99
N LEU A 89 10.95 18.02 -0.73
CA LEU A 89 11.25 18.84 0.45
C LEU A 89 10.44 20.14 0.47
N GLN A 90 10.35 20.83 -0.67
CA GLN A 90 9.57 22.07 -0.80
C GLN A 90 8.07 21.83 -0.59
N LEU A 91 7.55 20.69 -1.03
CA LEU A 91 6.17 20.25 -0.75
C LEU A 91 5.93 19.85 0.71
N ARG A 92 7.00 19.72 1.52
CA ARG A 92 6.97 19.34 2.95
C ARG A 92 6.37 17.96 3.21
N ILE A 93 6.55 17.05 2.26
CA ILE A 93 6.09 15.65 2.36
C ILE A 93 7.25 14.64 2.38
N ALA A 94 8.50 15.11 2.43
CA ALA A 94 9.67 14.27 2.53
C ALA A 94 9.72 13.48 3.86
N SER A 95 10.21 12.25 3.78
CA SER A 95 10.56 11.40 4.91
C SER A 95 12.07 11.14 4.95
N GLN A 96 12.51 10.46 6.01
CA GLN A 96 13.93 10.09 6.19
C GLN A 96 14.48 9.17 5.08
N VAL A 97 13.61 8.54 4.29
CA VAL A 97 14.02 7.63 3.20
C VAL A 97 13.92 8.27 1.81
N THR A 98 13.25 9.43 1.67
CA THR A 98 12.99 10.06 0.37
C THR A 98 14.23 10.23 -0.48
N HIS A 99 15.34 10.73 0.09
CA HIS A 99 16.57 10.90 -0.67
C HIS A 99 17.10 9.58 -1.25
N LYS A 100 17.02 8.47 -0.48
CA LYS A 100 17.45 7.14 -0.97
C LYS A 100 16.51 6.62 -2.05
N GLN A 101 15.21 6.90 -1.93
CA GLN A 101 14.20 6.52 -2.92
C GLN A 101 14.40 7.25 -4.24
N MET A 102 14.63 8.58 -4.20
CA MET A 102 14.89 9.35 -5.43
C MET A 102 16.19 8.93 -6.10
N LYS A 103 17.23 8.58 -5.33
CA LYS A 103 18.50 8.06 -5.86
C LYS A 103 18.33 6.80 -6.71
N VAL A 104 17.33 5.97 -6.42
CA VAL A 104 17.10 4.70 -7.15
C VAL A 104 15.95 4.78 -8.16
N LEU A 105 15.28 5.93 -8.28
CA LEU A 105 14.09 6.08 -9.12
C LEU A 105 14.36 5.71 -10.58
N HIS A 106 15.45 6.22 -11.16
CA HIS A 106 15.84 5.89 -12.53
C HIS A 106 16.07 4.39 -12.70
N LYS A 107 16.77 3.74 -11.77
CA LYS A 107 16.99 2.28 -11.82
C LYS A 107 15.67 1.52 -11.79
N ASN A 108 14.73 1.91 -10.94
CA ASN A 108 13.42 1.27 -10.85
C ASN A 108 12.60 1.47 -12.14
N ILE A 109 12.68 2.64 -12.78
CA ILE A 109 12.07 2.89 -14.09
C ILE A 109 12.69 1.97 -15.16
N ARG A 110 14.01 1.78 -15.16
CA ARG A 110 14.68 0.83 -16.06
C ARG A 110 14.24 -0.62 -15.79
N THR A 111 13.99 -0.99 -14.53
CA THR A 111 13.41 -2.30 -14.21
C THR A 111 12.03 -2.48 -14.84
N PHE A 112 11.19 -1.44 -14.86
CA PHE A 112 9.91 -1.50 -15.58
C PHE A 112 10.08 -1.65 -17.09
N GLU A 113 11.07 -1.00 -17.71
CA GLU A 113 11.38 -1.23 -19.13
C GLU A 113 11.83 -2.67 -19.39
N THR A 114 12.63 -3.26 -18.50
CA THR A 114 12.97 -4.70 -18.60
C THR A 114 11.72 -5.57 -18.56
N ILE A 115 10.81 -5.32 -17.61
CA ILE A 115 9.55 -6.05 -17.51
C ILE A 115 8.70 -5.89 -18.77
N GLU A 116 8.55 -4.67 -19.28
CA GLU A 116 7.79 -4.41 -20.52
C GLU A 116 8.41 -5.14 -21.72
N ASN A 117 9.74 -5.18 -21.83
CA ASN A 117 10.41 -5.93 -22.89
C ASN A 117 10.24 -7.45 -22.76
N ASP A 118 10.20 -7.98 -21.54
CA ASP A 118 10.10 -9.42 -21.28
C ASP A 118 8.66 -9.96 -21.40
N TYR A 119 7.65 -9.10 -21.20
CA TYR A 119 6.22 -9.49 -21.12
C TYR A 119 5.29 -8.68 -22.06
N ASP A 120 5.84 -7.89 -22.97
CA ASP A 120 5.16 -6.90 -23.85
C ASP A 120 4.48 -5.72 -23.11
N SER A 121 4.11 -5.88 -21.83
CA SER A 121 3.59 -4.81 -20.97
C SER A 121 3.73 -5.15 -19.49
N LEU A 122 3.71 -4.13 -18.63
CA LEU A 122 3.65 -4.29 -17.17
C LEU A 122 2.32 -4.97 -16.73
N ASP A 123 1.21 -4.69 -17.41
CA ASP A 123 -0.07 -5.35 -17.14
C ASP A 123 -0.03 -6.85 -17.43
N ASN A 124 0.60 -7.25 -18.53
CA ASN A 124 0.82 -8.67 -18.83
C ASN A 124 1.66 -9.34 -17.76
N PHE A 125 2.74 -8.69 -17.32
CA PHE A 125 3.57 -9.17 -16.21
C PHE A 125 2.73 -9.40 -14.94
N VAL A 126 1.93 -8.43 -14.53
CA VAL A 126 1.06 -8.53 -13.34
C VAL A 126 0.05 -9.68 -13.46
N LYS A 127 -0.43 -10.00 -14.66
CA LYS A 127 -1.39 -11.09 -14.92
C LYS A 127 -0.75 -12.48 -14.96
N THR A 128 0.58 -12.61 -14.97
CA THR A 128 1.25 -13.92 -15.13
C THR A 128 1.14 -14.86 -13.93
N ARG A 129 0.95 -14.33 -12.72
CA ARG A 129 0.89 -15.10 -11.46
C ARG A 129 -0.11 -14.48 -10.50
N LYS A 130 -0.36 -15.16 -9.37
CA LYS A 130 -1.15 -14.57 -8.28
C LYS A 130 -0.50 -13.27 -7.79
N PRO A 131 -1.28 -12.23 -7.45
CA PRO A 131 -0.78 -10.92 -7.04
C PRO A 131 0.36 -10.92 -6.01
N ILE A 132 0.27 -11.73 -4.96
CA ILE A 132 1.30 -11.80 -3.92
C ILE A 132 2.66 -12.26 -4.47
N TYR A 133 2.68 -13.16 -5.47
CA TYR A 133 3.92 -13.60 -6.09
C TYR A 133 4.54 -12.51 -6.97
N ILE A 134 3.70 -11.71 -7.65
CA ILE A 134 4.17 -10.54 -8.40
C ILE A 134 4.78 -9.51 -7.43
N ALA A 135 4.13 -9.25 -6.29
CA ALA A 135 4.67 -8.37 -5.26
C ALA A 135 6.01 -8.88 -4.70
N HIS A 136 6.17 -10.20 -4.54
CA HIS A 136 7.43 -10.82 -4.18
C HIS A 136 8.51 -10.64 -5.24
N MET A 137 8.17 -10.82 -6.52
CA MET A 137 9.12 -10.61 -7.60
C MET A 137 9.63 -9.16 -7.59
N LEU A 138 8.72 -8.19 -7.47
CA LEU A 138 9.06 -6.77 -7.41
C LEU A 138 9.85 -6.37 -6.15
N SER A 139 9.83 -7.16 -5.07
CA SER A 139 10.53 -6.84 -3.82
C SER A 139 11.82 -7.63 -3.59
N THR A 140 11.98 -8.80 -4.23
CA THR A 140 13.05 -9.75 -3.90
C THR A 140 13.73 -10.43 -5.09
N ASP A 141 13.09 -10.52 -6.25
CA ASP A 141 13.64 -11.23 -7.41
C ASP A 141 14.86 -10.51 -8.01
N LEU A 142 15.91 -11.25 -8.38
CA LEU A 142 17.16 -10.64 -8.83
C LEU A 142 17.02 -9.80 -10.12
N GLN A 143 16.10 -10.17 -11.01
CA GLN A 143 15.87 -9.50 -12.29
C GLN A 143 14.87 -8.35 -12.14
N TYR A 144 13.79 -8.57 -11.38
CA TYR A 144 12.65 -7.63 -11.34
C TYR A 144 12.53 -6.83 -10.05
N LYS A 145 13.46 -6.98 -9.10
CA LYS A 145 13.43 -6.24 -7.85
C LYS A 145 13.57 -4.73 -8.06
N LEU A 146 12.66 -4.02 -7.43
CA LEU A 146 12.68 -2.58 -7.27
C LEU A 146 13.45 -2.21 -5.98
N ASP A 147 14.42 -1.32 -6.12
CA ASP A 147 15.20 -0.84 -4.98
C ASP A 147 14.35 0.09 -4.10
N GLN A 148 14.55 0.02 -2.79
CA GLN A 148 13.75 0.73 -1.78
C GLN A 148 12.24 0.35 -1.78
N VAL A 149 11.86 -0.76 -2.40
CA VAL A 149 10.50 -1.30 -2.41
C VAL A 149 10.50 -2.68 -1.73
N GLY A 150 10.13 -2.73 -0.45
CA GLY A 150 9.85 -3.99 0.24
C GLY A 150 8.47 -4.53 -0.13
N LEU A 151 8.14 -5.75 0.31
CA LEU A 151 6.86 -6.40 -0.01
C LEU A 151 5.62 -5.52 0.27
N PRO A 152 5.51 -4.77 1.39
CA PRO A 152 4.35 -3.91 1.62
C PRO A 152 4.21 -2.80 0.57
N LEU A 153 5.32 -2.20 0.12
CA LEU A 153 5.28 -1.17 -0.91
C LEU A 153 5.04 -1.76 -2.31
N ALA A 154 5.53 -2.97 -2.58
CA ALA A 154 5.20 -3.69 -3.81
C ALA A 154 3.70 -4.03 -3.86
N CYS A 155 3.09 -4.45 -2.74
CA CYS A 155 1.65 -4.64 -2.66
C CYS A 155 0.88 -3.34 -2.90
N GLU A 156 1.32 -2.23 -2.32
CA GLU A 156 0.70 -0.91 -2.53
C GLU A 156 0.77 -0.46 -3.99
N LEU A 157 1.91 -0.68 -4.65
CA LEU A 157 2.11 -0.38 -6.06
C LEU A 157 1.09 -1.13 -6.92
N LEU A 158 0.94 -2.44 -6.69
CA LEU A 158 -0.03 -3.26 -7.41
C LEU A 158 -1.48 -2.81 -7.13
N ARG A 159 -1.80 -2.43 -5.90
CA ARG A 159 -3.13 -1.88 -5.57
C ARG A 159 -3.42 -0.58 -6.30
N ASN A 160 -2.43 0.30 -6.39
CA ASN A 160 -2.58 1.59 -7.09
C ASN A 160 -2.91 1.37 -8.58
N VAL A 161 -2.45 0.28 -9.20
CA VAL A 161 -2.82 -0.11 -10.58
C VAL A 161 -4.04 -1.03 -10.67
N GLY A 162 -4.83 -1.14 -9.59
CA GLY A 162 -6.12 -1.84 -9.60
C GLY A 162 -6.10 -3.31 -9.18
N VAL A 163 -4.97 -3.83 -8.68
CA VAL A 163 -4.89 -5.22 -8.21
C VAL A 163 -5.50 -5.36 -6.82
N ASP A 164 -6.45 -6.29 -6.65
CA ASP A 164 -7.05 -6.58 -5.34
C ASP A 164 -6.03 -7.30 -4.44
N LEU A 165 -5.40 -6.55 -3.54
CA LEU A 165 -4.35 -7.02 -2.65
C LEU A 165 -4.38 -6.26 -1.32
N ILE A 166 -3.90 -6.88 -0.25
CA ILE A 166 -3.65 -6.22 1.04
C ILE A 166 -2.22 -5.68 1.10
N LYS A 167 -2.00 -4.53 1.73
CA LYS A 167 -0.68 -4.02 2.08
C LYS A 167 -0.33 -4.50 3.49
N PRO A 168 0.53 -5.53 3.67
CA PRO A 168 0.87 -6.03 4.99
C PRO A 168 1.88 -5.12 5.71
N ASP A 169 1.48 -3.87 5.99
CA ASP A 169 2.31 -2.93 6.72
C ASP A 169 2.26 -3.15 8.25
N VAL A 170 2.96 -2.29 8.98
CA VAL A 170 3.02 -2.35 10.45
C VAL A 170 1.67 -2.20 11.14
N HIS A 171 0.66 -1.63 10.50
CA HIS A 171 -0.70 -1.53 11.07
C HIS A 171 -1.42 -2.86 10.92
N ILE A 172 -1.43 -3.40 9.69
CA ILE A 172 -2.07 -4.68 9.36
C ILE A 172 -1.41 -5.83 10.13
N CYS A 173 -0.09 -5.96 10.04
CA CYS A 173 0.66 -7.01 10.73
C CYS A 173 0.40 -6.99 12.24
N ARG A 174 0.29 -5.79 12.82
CA ARG A 174 0.09 -5.64 14.26
C ARG A 174 -1.32 -6.04 14.68
N ILE A 175 -2.37 -5.58 13.98
CA ILE A 175 -3.76 -5.93 14.34
C ILE A 175 -4.04 -7.44 14.18
N LEU A 176 -3.45 -8.08 13.18
CA LEU A 176 -3.62 -9.52 12.92
C LEU A 176 -2.74 -10.42 13.81
N GLY A 177 -1.74 -9.85 14.49
CA GLY A 177 -0.82 -10.57 15.37
C GLY A 177 -1.47 -11.31 16.55
N LYS A 178 -0.72 -12.25 17.13
CA LYS A 178 -1.09 -13.04 18.32
C LYS A 178 -1.60 -12.19 19.48
N ASP A 179 -0.92 -11.09 19.74
CA ASP A 179 -1.21 -10.20 20.88
C ASP A 179 -2.51 -9.40 20.69
N ARG A 180 -3.17 -9.50 19.53
CA ARG A 180 -4.42 -8.78 19.22
C ARG A 180 -5.49 -9.73 18.74
N LEU A 181 -5.75 -9.82 17.43
CA LEU A 181 -6.83 -10.66 16.92
C LEU A 181 -6.45 -12.15 16.89
N GLY A 182 -5.18 -12.50 17.07
CA GLY A 182 -4.77 -13.88 17.26
C GLY A 182 -4.81 -14.72 15.99
N TYR A 183 -4.62 -14.12 14.81
CA TYR A 183 -4.56 -14.87 13.55
C TYR A 183 -3.15 -15.38 13.21
N SER A 184 -2.13 -14.79 13.82
CA SER A 184 -0.74 -15.23 13.68
C SER A 184 -0.24 -15.87 14.98
N GLU A 185 0.75 -16.76 14.84
CA GLU A 185 1.49 -17.33 15.97
C GLU A 185 2.52 -16.34 16.57
N ASN A 186 2.88 -15.31 15.82
CA ASN A 186 3.82 -14.27 16.22
C ASN A 186 3.10 -13.11 16.92
N PRO A 187 3.74 -12.42 17.91
CA PRO A 187 3.16 -11.25 18.57
C PRO A 187 2.61 -10.19 17.60
N THR A 188 3.33 -9.98 16.50
CA THR A 188 2.91 -9.24 15.31
C THR A 188 3.04 -10.20 14.13
N ALA A 189 2.03 -10.26 13.27
CA ALA A 189 2.04 -11.14 12.11
C ALA A 189 3.22 -10.79 11.19
N THR A 190 3.80 -11.80 10.55
CA THR A 190 4.67 -11.59 9.39
C THR A 190 3.86 -11.08 8.20
N GLU A 191 4.55 -10.55 7.18
CA GLU A 191 3.88 -10.03 5.99
C GLU A 191 3.09 -11.11 5.24
N ILE A 192 3.58 -12.36 5.27
CA ILE A 192 2.91 -13.52 4.67
C ILE A 192 1.71 -13.95 5.50
N GLU A 193 1.86 -14.09 6.82
CA GLU A 193 0.73 -14.43 7.70
C GLU A 193 -0.39 -13.39 7.60
N ALA A 194 -0.04 -12.10 7.45
CA ALA A 194 -1.01 -11.03 7.24
C ALA A 194 -1.78 -11.20 5.91
N TYR A 195 -1.09 -11.54 4.82
CA TYR A 195 -1.73 -11.84 3.54
C TYR A 195 -2.63 -13.08 3.62
N GLU A 196 -2.14 -14.19 4.18
CA GLU A 196 -2.91 -15.44 4.32
C GLU A 196 -4.14 -15.23 5.21
N THR A 197 -4.01 -14.46 6.28
CA THR A 197 -5.13 -14.07 7.13
C THR A 197 -6.16 -13.25 6.37
N ALA A 198 -5.72 -12.31 5.53
CA ALA A 198 -6.64 -11.50 4.73
C ALA A 198 -7.42 -12.36 3.72
N GLU A 199 -6.80 -13.40 3.15
CA GLU A 199 -7.50 -14.38 2.30
C GLU A 199 -8.56 -15.17 3.06
N ILE A 200 -8.30 -15.53 4.32
CA ILE A 200 -9.30 -16.16 5.21
C ILE A 200 -10.45 -15.17 5.46
N LEU A 201 -10.15 -13.93 5.82
CA LEU A 201 -11.16 -12.89 6.04
C LEU A 201 -12.01 -12.67 4.77
N ARG A 202 -11.39 -12.66 3.58
CA ARG A 202 -12.10 -12.57 2.30
C ARG A 202 -13.04 -13.75 2.11
N ALA A 203 -12.59 -14.98 2.34
CA ALA A 203 -13.42 -16.16 2.20
C ALA A 203 -14.62 -16.17 3.16
N ASP A 204 -14.45 -15.65 4.39
CA ASP A 204 -15.52 -15.63 5.40
C ASP A 204 -16.51 -14.46 5.24
N THR A 205 -16.13 -13.43 4.48
CA THR A 205 -16.88 -12.16 4.41
C THR A 205 -17.21 -11.68 3.00
N ASP A 206 -16.75 -12.35 1.96
CA ASP A 206 -16.85 -11.92 0.56
C ASP A 206 -16.35 -10.48 0.29
N TYR A 207 -15.65 -9.84 1.25
CA TYR A 207 -15.08 -8.52 1.04
C TYR A 207 -13.79 -8.63 0.21
N PRO A 208 -13.61 -7.77 -0.81
CA PRO A 208 -12.33 -7.66 -1.52
C PRO A 208 -11.17 -7.40 -0.55
N LEU A 209 -9.97 -7.90 -0.87
CA LEU A 209 -8.78 -7.70 -0.03
C LEU A 209 -8.50 -6.22 0.22
N THR A 210 -8.71 -5.39 -0.79
CA THR A 210 -8.61 -3.94 -0.73
C THR A 210 -9.57 -3.29 0.26
N VAL A 211 -10.79 -3.83 0.39
CA VAL A 211 -11.77 -3.38 1.39
C VAL A 211 -11.33 -3.81 2.78
N ILE A 212 -10.89 -5.07 2.94
CA ILE A 212 -10.39 -5.60 4.22
C ILE A 212 -9.20 -4.76 4.70
N ASP A 213 -8.23 -4.51 3.82
CA ASP A 213 -7.09 -3.64 4.08
C ASP A 213 -7.57 -2.26 4.55
N SER A 214 -8.43 -1.61 3.78
CA SER A 214 -8.90 -0.27 4.09
C SER A 214 -9.61 -0.22 5.45
N LEU A 215 -10.47 -1.18 5.77
CA LEU A 215 -11.15 -1.25 7.07
C LEU A 215 -10.15 -1.36 8.21
N LEU A 216 -9.25 -2.34 8.14
CA LEU A 216 -8.26 -2.59 9.18
C LEU A 216 -7.28 -1.43 9.32
N TRP A 217 -6.78 -0.89 8.21
CA TRP A 217 -5.81 0.20 8.19
C TRP A 217 -6.41 1.50 8.73
N ASN A 218 -7.58 1.92 8.24
CA ASN A 218 -8.25 3.15 8.72
C ASN A 218 -8.60 3.07 10.21
N TYR A 219 -8.99 1.88 10.69
CA TYR A 219 -9.25 1.66 12.11
C TYR A 219 -8.00 1.80 12.98
N CYS A 220 -6.82 1.48 12.43
CA CYS A 220 -5.54 1.52 13.14
C CYS A 220 -4.79 2.85 12.99
N SER A 221 -4.95 3.54 11.87
CA SER A 221 -4.07 4.64 11.45
C SER A 221 -4.36 5.95 12.17
N ARG A 222 -3.31 6.78 12.33
CA ARG A 222 -3.40 8.09 13.00
C ARG A 222 -3.99 9.12 12.03
N GLY A 223 -4.92 9.94 12.53
CA GLY A 223 -5.69 10.88 11.69
C GLY A 223 -6.92 10.25 11.03
N TYR A 224 -7.19 8.98 11.34
CA TYR A 224 -8.36 8.21 10.94
C TYR A 224 -9.07 7.68 12.20
N GLY A 225 -9.35 6.38 12.29
CA GLY A 225 -9.96 5.79 13.48
C GLY A 225 -9.07 5.88 14.71
N GLU A 226 -7.76 5.73 14.52
CA GLU A 226 -6.74 5.76 15.58
C GLU A 226 -7.17 4.95 16.83
N VAL A 227 -7.72 3.75 16.61
CA VAL A 227 -8.21 2.88 17.69
C VAL A 227 -7.15 1.85 18.03
N CYS A 228 -6.70 1.06 17.04
CA CYS A 228 -5.76 -0.03 17.23
C CYS A 228 -4.34 0.34 16.75
N GLY A 229 -3.89 1.57 17.04
CA GLY A 229 -2.53 2.05 16.74
C GLY A 229 -1.44 1.40 17.59
N ALA A 230 -0.20 1.91 17.55
CA ALA A 230 0.90 1.40 18.40
C ALA A 230 0.56 1.47 19.90
N THR A 231 -0.09 2.57 20.32
CA THR A 231 -0.74 2.73 21.62
C THR A 231 -2.25 2.61 21.42
N PRO A 232 -2.85 1.43 21.67
CA PRO A 232 -4.26 1.21 21.35
C PRO A 232 -5.18 1.91 22.35
N LYS A 233 -6.29 2.47 21.86
CA LYS A 233 -7.35 3.08 22.67
C LYS A 233 -8.43 2.02 22.94
N CYS A 234 -8.08 0.97 23.69
CA CYS A 234 -8.95 -0.19 23.92
C CYS A 234 -10.31 0.16 24.55
N TYR A 235 -10.42 1.29 25.26
CA TYR A 235 -11.67 1.77 25.84
C TYR A 235 -12.74 2.14 24.81
N LYS A 236 -12.36 2.38 23.54
CA LYS A 236 -13.27 2.66 22.43
C LYS A 236 -13.22 1.60 21.31
N CYS A 237 -12.62 0.44 21.59
CA CYS A 237 -12.42 -0.61 20.60
C CYS A 237 -13.67 -1.47 20.43
N VAL A 238 -14.32 -1.40 19.27
CA VAL A 238 -15.57 -2.12 18.95
C VAL A 238 -15.39 -3.62 18.68
N ILE A 239 -14.13 -4.08 18.65
CA ILE A 239 -13.74 -5.48 18.47
C ILE A 239 -13.01 -6.03 19.71
N LYS A 240 -13.09 -5.35 20.86
CA LYS A 240 -12.36 -5.73 22.08
C LYS A 240 -12.70 -7.15 22.55
N GLU A 241 -13.95 -7.58 22.39
CA GLU A 241 -14.40 -8.92 22.81
C GLU A 241 -13.72 -10.07 22.05
N ARG A 242 -13.14 -9.79 20.88
CA ARG A 242 -12.41 -10.78 20.06
C ARG A 242 -10.88 -10.67 20.23
N CYS A 243 -10.41 -9.67 20.99
CA CYS A 243 -9.01 -9.30 21.11
C CYS A 243 -8.36 -9.97 22.34
N ASN A 244 -7.12 -10.43 22.18
CA ASN A 244 -6.30 -11.05 23.22
C ASN A 244 -5.65 -10.04 24.18
N LYS A 245 -5.99 -8.74 24.08
CA LYS A 245 -5.38 -7.63 24.83
C LYS A 245 -6.40 -6.77 25.57
#